data_AF-A0A948C8N4-F1
#
_entry.id   AF-A0A948C8N4-F1
#
_cell.length_a   1.000
_cell.length_b   1.000
_cell.length_c   1.000
_cell.angle_alpha   90.00
_cell.angle_beta   90.00
_cell.angle_gamma   90.00
#
_symmetry.space_group_name_H-M   'P 1'
#
loop_
_entity.id
_entity.type
_entity.pdbx_description
1 polymer ?
#
loop_
_entity_poly.entity_id
_entity_poly.type
_entity_poly.pdbx_seq_one_letter_code
_entity_poly.pdbx_strand_id
1 'polypeptide(L)' 'MITMFGKEDKELPFELFVFGNGAYTEELKELTTVYKEVHYFGWKNLDIIKRYVSNCQYALVPSTFLETF' A
#
# COMPACT_ATOMS: atom_id res chain seq x y z
N MET A 1 -1.38 9.15 5.75
CA MET A 1 -1.81 9.14 4.33
C MET A 1 -2.84 8.06 4.04
N ILE A 2 -2.66 6.83 4.53
CA ILE A 2 -3.66 5.77 4.44
C ILE A 2 -5.05 6.21 4.97
N THR A 3 -5.08 6.92 6.10
CA THR A 3 -6.30 7.51 6.67
C THR A 3 -6.89 8.68 5.85
N MET A 4 -6.16 9.22 4.86
CA MET A 4 -6.66 10.26 3.96
C MET A 4 -7.40 9.67 2.76
N PHE A 5 -7.03 8.45 2.34
CA PHE A 5 -7.76 7.70 1.31
C PHE A 5 -9.12 7.17 1.81
N GLY A 6 -9.35 7.24 3.12
CA GLY A 6 -10.54 6.74 3.83
C GLY A 6 -11.72 7.71 3.96
N LYS A 7 -11.62 8.94 3.43
CA LYS A 7 -12.56 10.04 3.77
C LYS A 7 -13.60 10.40 2.71
N GLU A 8 -13.52 9.84 1.51
CA GLU A 8 -14.54 10.05 0.47
C GLU A 8 -15.16 8.70 0.09
N ASP A 9 -16.49 8.68 -0.05
CA ASP A 9 -17.33 7.55 -0.49
C ASP A 9 -17.12 7.28 -2.00
N LYS A 10 -15.86 7.08 -2.40
CA LYS A 10 -15.44 6.94 -3.79
C LYS A 10 -14.51 5.75 -3.89
N GLU A 11 -14.75 4.92 -4.90
CA GLU A 11 -13.80 3.92 -5.36
C GLU A 11 -12.45 4.60 -5.62
N LEU A 12 -11.36 3.98 -5.18
CA LEU A 12 -10.02 4.49 -5.44
C LEU A 12 -9.79 4.45 -6.96
N PRO A 13 -9.31 5.53 -7.60
CA PRO A 13 -9.11 5.55 -9.05
C PRO A 13 -7.88 4.74 -9.51
N PHE A 14 -7.24 4.00 -8.61
CA PHE A 14 -6.04 3.20 -8.86
C PHE A 14 -5.97 2.01 -7.90
N GLU A 15 -5.27 0.96 -8.32
CA GLU A 15 -4.91 -0.17 -7.46
C GLU A 15 -3.68 0.16 -6.61
N LEU A 16 -3.73 -0.18 -5.33
CA LEU A 16 -2.64 0.04 -4.38
C LEU A 16 -2.09 -1.31 -3.90
N PHE A 17 -0.82 -1.56 -4.21
CA PHE A 17 -0.11 -2.76 -3.79
C PHE A 17 0.84 -2.43 -2.64
N VAL A 18 0.56 -2.97 -1.44
CA VAL A 18 1.32 -2.69 -0.22
C VAL A 18 2.16 -3.91 0.16
N PHE A 19 3.47 -3.71 0.25
CA PHE A 19 4.46 -4.71 0.65
C PHE A 19 5.14 -4.30 1.96
N GLY A 20 5.53 -5.30 2.76
CA GLY A 20 6.16 -5.11 4.06
C GLY A 20 5.20 -5.32 5.22
N ASN A 21 5.77 -5.57 6.40
CA ASN A 21 5.05 -5.68 7.66
C ASN A 21 5.53 -4.59 8.61
N GLY A 22 4.66 -4.13 9.50
CA GLY A 22 5.04 -3.12 10.50
C GLY A 22 3.95 -2.92 11.55
N ALA A 23 4.09 -1.83 12.30
CA ALA A 23 3.16 -1.48 13.38
C ALA A 23 1.70 -1.32 12.90
N TYR A 24 1.49 -0.95 11.64
CA TYR A 24 0.17 -0.67 11.05
C TYR A 24 -0.42 -1.82 10.22
N THR A 25 0.03 -3.05 10.48
CA THR A 25 -0.37 -4.22 9.69
C THR A 25 -1.88 -4.51 9.80
N GLU A 26 -2.46 -4.36 10.99
CA GLU A 26 -3.88 -4.67 11.19
C GLU A 26 -4.78 -3.62 10.54
N GLU A 27 -4.44 -2.34 10.66
CA GLU A 27 -5.15 -1.25 10.00
C GLU A 27 -5.11 -1.41 8.47
N LEU A 28 -3.96 -1.82 7.91
CA LEU A 28 -3.83 -2.14 6.48
C LEU A 28 -4.76 -3.27 6.05
N LYS A 29 -4.93 -4.31 6.87
CA LYS A 29 -5.88 -5.39 6.60
C LYS A 29 -7.32 -4.89 6.66
N GLU A 30 -7.68 -4.10 7.66
CA GLU A 30 -9.01 -3.49 7.76
C GLU A 30 -9.33 -2.67 6.50
N LEU A 31 -8.37 -1.90 5.98
CA LEU A 31 -8.57 -1.15 4.74
C LEU A 31 -8.84 -2.01 3.52
N THR A 32 -8.25 -3.20 3.43
CA THR A 32 -8.53 -4.13 2.34
C THR A 32 -9.97 -4.66 2.38
N THR A 33 -10.64 -4.59 3.54
CA THR A 33 -12.07 -4.92 3.67
C THR A 33 -12.98 -3.79 3.23
N VAL A 34 -12.50 -2.54 3.31
CA VAL A 34 -13.26 -1.34 2.94
C VAL A 34 -13.06 -1.00 1.45
N TYR A 35 -11.84 -1.17 0.94
CA TYR A 35 -11.45 -0.80 -0.42
C TYR A 35 -10.95 -2.03 -1.18
N LYS A 36 -11.66 -2.40 -2.25
CA LYS A 36 -11.30 -3.55 -3.11
C LYS A 36 -10.00 -3.35 -3.88
N GLU A 37 -9.61 -2.09 -4.08
CA GLU A 37 -8.41 -1.67 -4.81
C GLU A 37 -7.14 -1.73 -3.95
N VAL A 38 -7.27 -1.94 -2.63
CA VAL A 38 -6.12 -2.02 -1.72
C VAL A 38 -5.75 -3.48 -1.50
N HIS A 39 -4.54 -3.84 -1.94
CA HIS A 39 -3.99 -5.18 -1.84
C HIS A 39 -2.81 -5.20 -0.89
N TYR A 40 -3.00 -5.81 0.28
CA TYR A 40 -1.94 -6.01 1.26
C TYR A 40 -1.30 -7.39 1.11
N PHE A 41 0.00 -7.43 0.79
CA PHE A 41 0.74 -8.69 0.62
C PHE A 41 1.63 -9.06 1.81
N GLY A 42 1.86 -8.12 2.73
CA GLY A 42 2.84 -8.26 3.79
C GLY A 42 4.26 -8.43 3.27
N TRP A 43 5.12 -9.07 4.07
CA TRP A 43 6.49 -9.37 3.67
C TRP A 43 6.54 -10.41 2.54
N LYS A 44 7.26 -10.08 1.46
CA LYS A 44 7.49 -10.97 0.31
C LYS A 44 8.97 -10.98 -0.08
N ASN A 45 9.38 -12.02 -0.80
CA ASN A 45 10.72 -12.09 -1.37
C ASN A 45 10.89 -10.98 -2.43
N LEU A 46 12.11 -10.43 -2.54
CA LEU A 46 12.50 -9.43 -3.53
C LEU A 46 12.13 -9.80 -4.97
N ASP A 47 12.26 -11.08 -5.36
CA ASP A 47 11.90 -11.52 -6.73
C ASP A 47 10.41 -11.38 -7.02
N ILE A 48 9.56 -11.58 -6.00
CA ILE A 48 8.12 -11.36 -6.11
C ILE A 48 7.85 -9.86 -6.22
N ILE A 49 8.44 -9.07 -5.32
CA ILE A 49 8.25 -7.62 -5.29
C ILE A 49 8.65 -6.99 -6.64
N LYS A 50 9.80 -7.38 -7.20
CA LYS A 50 10.28 -6.90 -8.50
C LYS A 50 9.28 -7.11 -9.63
N ARG A 51 8.58 -8.24 -9.66
CA ARG A 51 7.55 -8.54 -10.67
C ARG A 51 6.33 -7.63 -10.55
N TYR A 52 5.94 -7.23 -9.34
CA TYR A 52 4.83 -6.29 -9.16
C TYR A 52 5.27 -4.86 -9.48
N VAL A 53 6.41 -4.43 -8.93
CA VAL A 53 6.95 -3.08 -9.15
C VAL A 53 7.16 -2.78 -10.63
N SER A 54 7.59 -3.74 -11.44
CA SER A 54 7.77 -3.54 -12.89
C SER A 54 6.47 -3.25 -13.64
N ASN A 55 5.31 -3.58 -13.06
CA ASN A 55 3.98 -3.33 -13.63
C ASN A 55 3.29 -2.11 -13.02
N CYS A 56 3.85 -1.51 -11.96
CA CYS A 56 3.31 -0.31 -11.34
C CYS A 56 3.72 0.93 -12.14
N GLN A 57 2.78 1.85 -12.37
CA GLN A 57 3.09 3.14 -13.00
C GLN A 57 3.84 4.08 -12.04
N TYR A 58 3.61 3.94 -10.74
CA TYR A 58 4.17 4.81 -9.72
C TYR A 58 4.57 4.04 -8.46
N ALA A 59 5.61 4.52 -7.79
CA ALA A 59 5.99 4.10 -6.44
C ALA A 59 5.75 5.25 -5.48
N LEU A 60 4.96 5.03 -4.42
CA LEU A 60 4.63 6.03 -3.43
C LEU A 60 5.44 5.78 -2.15
N VAL A 61 6.26 6.75 -1.75
CA VAL A 61 6.96 6.76 -0.45
C VAL A 61 6.67 8.08 0.28
N PRO A 62 5.43 8.26 0.75
CA PRO A 62 5.01 9.51 1.36
C PRO A 62 5.37 9.57 2.85
N SER A 63 6.65 9.38 3.16
CA SER A 63 7.13 9.39 4.53
C SER A 63 6.94 10.77 5.16
N THR A 64 6.51 10.81 6.42
CA THR A 64 6.45 12.05 7.20
C THR A 64 7.80 12.42 7.82
N PHE A 65 8.79 11.54 7.68
CA PHE A 65 10.15 11.73 8.19
C PHE A 65 11.15 11.65 7.04
N LEU A 66 12.34 12.19 7.25
CA LEU A 66 13.43 12.05 6.29
C LEU A 66 13.87 10.58 6.25
N GLU A 67 13.60 9.90 5.14
CA GLU A 67 14.12 8.56 4.87
C GLU A 67 15.64 8.64 4.75
N THR A 68 16.35 7.88 5.58
CA THR A 68 17.80 7.68 5.45
C THR A 68 18.04 6.27 4.93
N PHE A 69 18.70 6.18 3.78
CA PHE A 69 19.01 4.92 3.10
C PHE A 69 20.40 4.40 3.50
#